data_AF-A0A812LLZ8-F1
#
_entry.id   AF-A0A812LLZ8-F1
#
_cell.length_a   1.000
_cell.length_b   1.000
_cell.length_c   1.000
_cell.angle_alpha   90.00
_cell.angle_beta   90.00
_cell.angle_gamma   90.00
#
_symmetry.space_group_name_H-M   'P 1'
#
loop_
_entity.id
_entity.type
_entity.pdbx_description
1 polymer ?
#
loop_
_entity_poly.entity_id
_entity_poly.type
_entity_poly.pdbx_seq_one_letter_code
_entity_poly.pdbx_strand_id
1 'polypeptide(L)'
;MSIKIGVSLLSGRQATLDIELPSTVRDLRRRAECKLGAGLCALVTSSGSLLAELSTIDEVGLRSGDVLTAAVRQPQIASTLTAFALLRSDGSVVTWGDAKQGGDSSSVQEQLQDVLEIQAADYAFAARRADGRVVTWGSDHDGGDSSDVQEQLVAVEQIQAAERAFAARLADGSVVTWGDKYAGGDSGAVQSQLRQVLEIQSSRLAFAAIREDGSVVTWGHPDYAGDSGPVRERLQGVRQIQASWGAFAALLDSGIVVTWGDRDYGGDSRAVRSQLENVRQIQADRHAFAAVLEDGRVVAWGDQGCGGRVHEGIQRELRDVEQVQSSDFAFAALRRDGSVVTWGDQEYGGDSRAVQEQLQQVKQIQASDGAVAAVLSNGGVVTWGDPTDGGESSHVQAQLRDVRHVQASSGAFAALLGDGSVVCWGAADRGGDCSAVREQLRSQGFKLWRF
;
A
#
# COMPACT_ATOMS: atom_id res chain seq x y z
N MET A 1 -15.15 41.11 1.95
CA MET A 1 -14.05 41.48 2.88
C MET A 1 -12.87 40.59 2.54
N SER A 2 -11.63 41.11 2.53
CA SER A 2 -10.44 40.27 2.26
C SER A 2 -9.57 40.13 3.51
N ILE A 3 -9.06 38.92 3.73
CA ILE A 3 -8.14 38.61 4.82
C ILE A 3 -6.80 38.11 4.27
N LYS A 4 -5.72 38.34 5.02
CA LYS A 4 -4.38 37.89 4.67
C LYS A 4 -4.00 36.65 5.48
N ILE A 5 -3.71 35.54 4.82
CA ILE A 5 -3.29 34.30 5.48
C ILE A 5 -1.88 33.94 5.00
N GLY A 6 -0.99 33.64 5.94
CA GLY A 6 0.32 33.05 5.65
C GLY A 6 0.19 31.54 5.52
N VAL A 7 0.83 30.94 4.52
CA VAL A 7 0.93 29.48 4.37
C VAL A 7 2.40 29.11 4.22
N SER A 8 2.85 28.19 5.05
CA SER A 8 4.25 27.79 5.17
C SER A 8 4.41 26.30 4.89
N LEU A 9 5.38 25.92 4.05
CA LEU A 9 5.82 24.54 3.91
C LEU A 9 6.81 24.20 5.04
N LEU A 10 6.91 22.92 5.38
CA LEU A 10 7.94 22.41 6.29
C LEU A 10 9.36 22.67 5.79
N SER A 11 9.54 22.87 4.47
CA SER A 11 10.82 23.28 3.88
C SER A 11 11.21 24.73 4.19
N GLY A 12 10.35 25.50 4.85
CA GLY A 12 10.56 26.91 5.18
C GLY A 12 10.12 27.89 4.08
N ARG A 13 9.64 27.42 2.93
CA ARG A 13 9.01 28.28 1.91
C ARG A 13 7.66 28.78 2.43
N GLN A 14 7.40 30.07 2.25
CA GLN A 14 6.16 30.70 2.72
C GLN A 14 5.51 31.54 1.61
N ALA A 15 4.19 31.63 1.65
CA ALA A 15 3.40 32.52 0.80
C ALA A 15 2.35 33.24 1.64
N THR A 16 2.16 34.53 1.40
CA THR A 16 1.03 35.29 1.94
C THR A 16 -0.05 35.40 0.88
N LEU A 17 -1.28 35.06 1.25
CA LEU A 17 -2.42 34.94 0.37
C LEU A 17 -3.48 35.97 0.77
N ASP A 18 -3.92 36.78 -0.19
CA ASP A 18 -5.14 37.57 -0.06
C ASP A 18 -6.34 36.71 -0.47
N ILE A 19 -7.26 36.50 0.47
CA ILE A 19 -8.46 35.68 0.27
C ILE A 19 -9.69 36.57 0.40
N GLU A 20 -10.67 36.39 -0.49
CA GLU A 20 -11.95 37.10 -0.45
C GLU A 20 -13.02 36.24 0.21
N LEU A 21 -13.72 36.78 1.20
CA LEU A 21 -14.81 36.07 1.89
C LEU A 21 -16.17 36.28 1.18
N PRO A 22 -17.02 35.25 1.10
CA PRO A 22 -16.79 33.89 1.60
C PRO A 22 -15.93 33.06 0.64
N SER A 23 -14.92 32.37 1.16
CA SER A 23 -14.13 31.36 0.46
C SER A 23 -14.04 30.11 1.32
N THR A 24 -13.79 28.97 0.69
CA THR A 24 -13.58 27.69 1.37
C THR A 24 -12.10 27.46 1.70
N VAL A 25 -11.82 26.52 2.59
CA VAL A 25 -10.45 26.03 2.84
C VAL A 25 -9.84 25.47 1.55
N ARG A 26 -10.62 24.83 0.68
CA ARG A 26 -10.20 24.36 -0.64
C ARG A 26 -9.71 25.50 -1.54
N ASP A 27 -10.40 26.62 -1.55
CA ASP A 27 -9.99 27.81 -2.34
C ASP A 27 -8.67 28.40 -1.82
N LEU A 28 -8.53 28.45 -0.49
CA LEU A 28 -7.29 28.85 0.17
C LEU A 28 -6.13 27.91 -0.19
N ARG A 29 -6.33 26.60 -0.13
CA ARG A 29 -5.31 25.60 -0.50
C ARG A 29 -4.90 25.75 -1.97
N ARG A 30 -5.85 25.84 -2.90
CA ARG A 30 -5.54 26.04 -4.33
C ARG A 30 -4.73 27.32 -4.59
N ARG A 31 -5.05 28.42 -3.91
CA ARG A 31 -4.25 29.66 -4.01
C ARG A 31 -2.85 29.48 -3.43
N ALA A 32 -2.72 28.75 -2.32
CA ALA A 32 -1.44 28.40 -1.74
C ALA A 32 -0.60 27.56 -2.70
N GLU A 33 -1.18 26.55 -3.34
CA GLU A 33 -0.54 25.69 -4.35
C GLU A 33 0.02 26.51 -5.50
N CYS A 34 -0.78 27.42 -6.07
CA CYS A 34 -0.34 28.32 -7.15
C CYS A 34 0.83 29.22 -6.73
N LYS A 35 0.83 29.73 -5.49
CA LYS A 35 1.89 30.63 -5.00
C LYS A 35 3.15 29.90 -4.56
N LEU A 36 3.00 28.70 -4.00
CA LEU A 36 4.10 27.86 -3.52
C LEU A 36 4.64 26.93 -4.62
N GLY A 37 3.96 26.76 -5.75
CA GLY A 37 4.39 25.84 -6.80
C GLY A 37 4.59 24.42 -6.28
N ALA A 38 3.76 24.01 -5.32
CA ALA A 38 3.81 22.70 -4.66
C ALA A 38 2.36 22.28 -4.40
N GLY A 39 2.01 21.05 -4.76
CA GLY A 39 0.67 20.57 -4.47
C GLY A 39 0.54 20.11 -3.02
N LEU A 40 -0.56 20.52 -2.41
CA LEU A 40 -0.78 20.43 -0.99
C LEU A 40 -1.86 19.38 -0.74
N CYS A 41 -1.67 18.54 0.27
CA CYS A 41 -2.68 17.58 0.69
C CYS A 41 -3.53 18.09 1.85
N ALA A 42 -3.00 19.00 2.67
CA ALA A 42 -3.65 19.50 3.86
C ALA A 42 -3.12 20.86 4.30
N LEU A 43 -3.99 21.64 4.95
CA LEU A 43 -3.63 22.85 5.69
C LEU A 43 -3.87 22.61 7.18
N VAL A 44 -2.84 22.92 7.98
CA VAL A 44 -2.82 22.70 9.43
C VAL A 44 -2.65 24.04 10.12
N THR A 45 -3.47 24.32 11.13
CA THR A 45 -3.36 25.53 11.95
C THR A 45 -2.11 25.48 12.85
N SER A 46 -1.74 26.61 13.44
CA SER A 46 -0.67 26.68 14.44
C SER A 46 -0.95 25.83 15.69
N SER A 47 -2.22 25.50 15.97
CA SER A 47 -2.64 24.58 17.04
C SER A 47 -2.53 23.10 16.67
N GLY A 48 -2.11 22.77 15.43
CA GLY A 48 -2.04 21.40 14.94
C GLY A 48 -3.38 20.84 14.43
N SER A 49 -4.39 21.69 14.23
CA SER A 49 -5.71 21.24 13.76
C SER A 49 -5.74 21.18 12.23
N LEU A 50 -6.18 20.05 11.69
CA LEU A 50 -6.40 19.86 10.26
C LEU A 50 -7.67 20.61 9.83
N LEU A 51 -7.58 21.39 8.76
CA LEU A 51 -8.73 22.13 8.23
C LEU A 51 -9.51 21.28 7.21
N ALA A 52 -10.83 21.20 7.39
CA ALA A 52 -11.71 20.52 6.44
C ALA A 52 -11.90 21.35 5.17
N GLU A 53 -11.62 20.75 4.01
CA GLU A 53 -11.58 21.44 2.70
C GLU A 53 -12.88 22.16 2.32
N LEU A 54 -14.04 21.60 2.70
CA LEU A 54 -15.36 22.15 2.36
C LEU A 54 -15.86 23.19 3.35
N SER A 55 -15.24 23.32 4.52
CA SER A 55 -15.62 24.35 5.49
C SER A 55 -15.27 25.73 4.98
N THR A 56 -16.13 26.70 5.31
CA THR A 56 -15.82 28.10 5.01
C THR A 56 -14.71 28.61 5.92
N ILE A 57 -13.94 29.59 5.45
CA ILE A 57 -12.87 30.21 6.24
C ILE A 57 -13.40 30.81 7.55
N ASP A 58 -14.63 31.32 7.55
CA ASP A 58 -15.30 31.83 8.74
C ASP A 58 -15.68 30.71 9.73
N GLU A 59 -16.15 29.56 9.25
CA GLU A 59 -16.47 28.38 10.07
C GLU A 59 -15.25 27.81 10.79
N VAL A 60 -14.10 27.78 10.12
CA VAL A 60 -12.84 27.33 10.73
C VAL A 60 -12.15 28.42 11.57
N GLY A 61 -12.74 29.62 11.63
CA GLY A 61 -12.31 30.71 12.50
C GLY A 61 -10.99 31.38 12.10
N LEU A 62 -10.57 31.26 10.83
CA LEU A 62 -9.33 31.86 10.34
C LEU A 62 -9.44 33.38 10.23
N ARG A 63 -8.39 34.07 10.67
CA ARG A 63 -8.32 35.53 10.72
C ARG A 63 -7.13 36.06 9.92
N SER A 64 -7.22 37.34 9.57
CA SER A 64 -6.10 38.03 8.93
C SER A 64 -4.88 38.03 9.84
N GLY A 65 -3.73 37.56 9.34
CA GLY A 65 -2.49 37.40 10.06
C GLY A 65 -2.19 35.95 10.49
N ASP A 66 -3.16 35.03 10.36
CA ASP A 66 -2.94 33.63 10.71
C ASP A 66 -1.91 32.98 9.79
N VAL A 67 -1.13 32.06 10.36
CA VAL A 67 -0.13 31.28 9.63
C VAL A 67 -0.49 29.80 9.72
N LEU A 68 -0.63 29.18 8.56
CA LEU A 68 -0.91 27.76 8.39
C LEU A 68 0.37 27.03 7.96
N THR A 69 0.49 25.80 8.43
CA THR A 69 1.48 24.84 7.91
C THR A 69 0.81 23.98 6.85
N ALA A 70 1.37 23.97 5.65
CA ALA A 70 0.88 23.17 4.54
C ALA A 70 1.66 21.87 4.43
N ALA A 71 0.94 20.76 4.40
CA ALA A 71 1.50 19.45 4.11
C ALA A 71 1.57 19.26 2.59
N VAL A 72 2.75 18.92 2.09
CA VAL A 72 2.99 18.67 0.67
C VAL A 72 2.57 17.25 0.34
N ARG A 73 1.89 17.08 -0.79
CA ARG A 73 1.58 15.77 -1.32
C ARG A 73 2.84 15.10 -1.85
N GLN A 74 3.12 13.88 -1.41
CA GLN A 74 4.20 13.09 -1.96
C GLN A 74 3.79 12.52 -3.34
N PRO A 75 4.70 12.51 -4.34
CA PRO A 75 4.44 11.83 -5.59
C PRO A 75 4.18 10.34 -5.35
N GLN A 76 3.24 9.76 -6.09
CA GLN A 76 2.94 8.33 -6.07
C GLN A 76 3.17 7.76 -7.46
N ILE A 77 3.79 6.58 -7.54
CA ILE A 77 3.87 5.82 -8.78
C ILE A 77 2.97 4.59 -8.65
N ALA A 78 2.27 4.26 -9.72
CA ALA A 78 1.53 3.02 -9.90
C ALA A 78 2.04 2.33 -11.18
N SER A 79 2.01 1.01 -11.21
CA SER A 79 2.49 0.22 -12.36
C SER A 79 1.51 -0.89 -12.69
N THR A 80 1.26 -1.05 -13.98
CA THR A 80 0.70 -2.29 -14.55
C THR A 80 1.86 -3.23 -14.88
N LEU A 81 1.60 -4.39 -15.52
CA LEU A 81 2.68 -5.29 -15.97
C LEU A 81 3.57 -4.66 -17.05
N THR A 82 3.10 -3.62 -17.75
CA THR A 82 3.78 -3.07 -18.95
C THR A 82 3.75 -1.54 -19.06
N ALA A 83 3.14 -0.84 -18.10
CA ALA A 83 3.04 0.62 -18.09
C ALA A 83 3.11 1.20 -16.67
N PHE A 84 3.36 2.50 -16.61
CA PHE A 84 3.50 3.25 -15.37
C PHE A 84 2.65 4.52 -15.42
N ALA A 85 2.19 4.93 -14.23
CA ALA A 85 1.51 6.20 -14.00
C ALA A 85 2.13 6.90 -12.79
N LEU A 86 2.55 8.16 -12.99
CA LEU A 86 3.07 9.03 -11.94
C LEU A 86 2.03 10.07 -11.57
N LEU A 87 1.51 9.98 -10.35
CA LEU A 87 0.79 11.06 -9.68
C LEU A 87 1.79 12.06 -9.13
N ARG A 88 1.81 13.26 -9.69
CA ARG A 88 2.68 14.35 -9.25
C ARG A 88 2.10 15.02 -8.01
N SER A 89 2.96 15.74 -7.29
CA SER A 89 2.55 16.47 -6.07
C SER A 89 1.40 17.45 -6.34
N ASP A 90 1.35 18.04 -7.53
CA ASP A 90 0.30 18.98 -7.97
C ASP A 90 -1.05 18.31 -8.33
N GLY A 91 -1.15 16.98 -8.21
CA GLY A 91 -2.37 16.25 -8.54
C GLY A 91 -2.54 15.94 -10.03
N SER A 92 -1.57 16.27 -10.89
CA SER A 92 -1.54 15.86 -12.29
C SER A 92 -0.93 14.46 -12.47
N VAL A 93 -1.31 13.78 -13.55
CA VAL A 93 -0.80 12.44 -13.88
C VAL A 93 -0.04 12.44 -15.20
N VAL A 94 1.07 11.71 -15.23
CA VAL A 94 1.86 11.42 -16.43
C VAL A 94 2.03 9.92 -16.56
N THR A 95 1.89 9.40 -17.79
CA THR A 95 1.96 7.97 -18.09
C THR A 95 3.04 7.65 -19.13
N TRP A 96 3.57 6.43 -19.08
CA TRP A 96 4.49 5.89 -20.10
C TRP A 96 4.46 4.36 -20.09
N GLY A 97 4.91 3.72 -21.18
CA GLY A 97 4.93 2.26 -21.35
C GLY A 97 4.14 1.80 -22.57
N ASP A 98 3.60 0.58 -22.52
CA ASP A 98 2.73 0.09 -23.60
C ASP A 98 1.44 0.92 -23.69
N ALA A 99 1.23 1.55 -24.84
CA ALA A 99 0.11 2.47 -25.06
C ALA A 99 -1.27 1.82 -24.86
N LYS A 100 -1.43 0.53 -25.19
CA LYS A 100 -2.71 -0.17 -25.06
C LYS A 100 -2.99 -0.64 -23.63
N GLN A 101 -1.95 -0.71 -22.79
CA GLN A 101 -2.00 -1.25 -21.44
C GLN A 101 -1.77 -0.18 -20.36
N GLY A 102 -2.15 1.06 -20.69
CA GLY A 102 -2.15 2.20 -19.75
C GLY A 102 -1.00 3.20 -19.93
N GLY A 103 -0.09 2.96 -20.89
CA GLY A 103 1.03 3.86 -21.19
C GLY A 103 0.65 5.12 -21.99
N ASP A 104 -0.56 5.19 -22.55
CA ASP A 104 -1.13 6.38 -23.18
C ASP A 104 -2.42 6.79 -22.46
N SER A 105 -2.39 7.93 -21.77
CA SER A 105 -3.55 8.54 -21.10
C SER A 105 -4.09 9.77 -21.84
N SER A 106 -3.67 10.02 -23.10
CA SER A 106 -4.02 11.24 -23.84
C SER A 106 -5.53 11.45 -24.00
N SER A 107 -6.31 10.37 -24.11
CA SER A 107 -7.78 10.40 -24.22
C SER A 107 -8.49 10.92 -22.97
N VAL A 108 -7.85 10.81 -21.80
CA VAL A 108 -8.41 11.19 -20.49
C VAL A 108 -7.58 12.28 -19.79
N GLN A 109 -6.55 12.82 -20.44
CA GLN A 109 -5.58 13.72 -19.83
C GLN A 109 -6.20 14.98 -19.21
N GLU A 110 -7.26 15.52 -19.82
CA GLU A 110 -7.99 16.68 -19.31
C GLU A 110 -8.73 16.37 -17.99
N GLN A 111 -9.07 15.10 -17.77
CA GLN A 111 -9.73 14.63 -16.55
C GLN A 111 -8.74 14.27 -15.44
N LEU A 112 -7.47 13.99 -15.77
CA LEU A 112 -6.40 13.63 -14.83
C LEU A 112 -5.80 14.86 -14.11
N GLN A 113 -6.68 15.66 -13.52
CA GLN A 113 -6.39 16.83 -12.70
C GLN A 113 -7.01 16.67 -11.31
N ASP A 114 -6.34 17.21 -10.29
CA ASP A 114 -6.72 17.06 -8.88
C ASP A 114 -6.85 15.57 -8.45
N VAL A 115 -6.05 14.67 -9.03
CA VAL A 115 -6.04 13.24 -8.67
C VAL A 115 -5.50 13.08 -7.25
N LEU A 116 -6.13 12.21 -6.46
CA LEU A 116 -5.80 11.89 -5.07
C LEU A 116 -4.95 10.63 -4.94
N GLU A 117 -5.29 9.59 -5.69
CA GLU A 117 -4.59 8.31 -5.70
C GLU A 117 -4.77 7.64 -7.07
N ILE A 118 -3.87 6.72 -7.39
CA ILE A 118 -3.96 5.84 -8.55
C ILE A 118 -3.86 4.39 -8.06
N GLN A 119 -4.75 3.54 -8.54
CA GLN A 119 -4.68 2.09 -8.40
C GLN A 119 -4.44 1.45 -9.77
N ALA A 120 -3.72 0.34 -9.78
CA ALA A 120 -3.38 -0.39 -11.00
C ALA A 120 -3.87 -1.84 -10.91
N ALA A 121 -4.51 -2.28 -12.00
CA ALA A 121 -4.67 -3.68 -12.36
C ALA A 121 -3.50 -4.08 -13.28
N ASP A 122 -3.47 -5.31 -13.81
CA ASP A 122 -2.36 -5.81 -14.64
C ASP A 122 -2.16 -5.01 -15.93
N TYR A 123 -3.22 -4.36 -16.41
CA TYR A 123 -3.32 -3.76 -17.74
C TYR A 123 -4.14 -2.45 -17.80
N ALA A 124 -4.62 -1.99 -16.65
CA ALA A 124 -5.46 -0.79 -16.54
C ALA A 124 -5.18 -0.01 -15.26
N PHE A 125 -5.55 1.26 -15.26
CA PHE A 125 -5.44 2.16 -14.12
C PHE A 125 -6.78 2.78 -13.78
N ALA A 126 -6.97 3.09 -12.51
CA ALA A 126 -8.07 3.88 -11.99
C ALA A 126 -7.55 5.00 -11.08
N ALA A 127 -7.89 6.24 -11.39
CA ALA A 127 -7.52 7.42 -10.61
C ALA A 127 -8.74 8.00 -9.89
N ARG A 128 -8.65 8.14 -8.57
CA ARG A 128 -9.68 8.85 -7.77
C ARG A 128 -9.35 10.33 -7.73
N ARG A 129 -10.31 11.19 -8.05
CA ARG A 129 -10.15 12.64 -8.06
C ARG A 129 -10.65 13.28 -6.76
N ALA A 130 -10.20 14.50 -6.49
CA ALA A 130 -10.59 15.25 -5.29
C ALA A 130 -12.08 15.66 -5.25
N ASP A 131 -12.78 15.56 -6.39
CA ASP A 131 -14.23 15.71 -6.47
C ASP A 131 -14.99 14.41 -6.18
N GLY A 132 -14.29 13.32 -5.85
CA GLY A 132 -14.86 12.02 -5.57
C GLY A 132 -15.22 11.21 -6.80
N ARG A 133 -14.88 11.65 -8.02
CA ARG A 133 -15.08 10.87 -9.25
C ARG A 133 -13.86 10.01 -9.57
N VAL A 134 -14.07 9.01 -10.43
CA VAL A 134 -13.00 8.12 -10.92
C VAL A 134 -12.79 8.32 -12.41
N VAL A 135 -11.52 8.26 -12.83
CA VAL A 135 -11.10 8.24 -14.24
C VAL A 135 -10.29 6.98 -14.47
N THR A 136 -10.62 6.25 -15.53
CA THR A 136 -9.97 4.99 -15.89
C THR A 136 -9.31 5.09 -17.26
N TRP A 137 -8.26 4.30 -17.48
CA TRP A 137 -7.61 4.14 -18.79
C TRP A 137 -6.79 2.84 -18.84
N GLY A 138 -6.42 2.40 -20.05
CA GLY A 138 -5.70 1.15 -20.30
C GLY A 138 -6.57 0.15 -21.05
N SER A 139 -6.39 -1.14 -20.80
CA SER A 139 -7.20 -2.19 -21.44
C SER A 139 -8.65 -2.13 -20.98
N ASP A 140 -9.58 -1.88 -21.93
CA ASP A 140 -11.02 -1.80 -21.68
C ASP A 140 -11.54 -3.01 -20.88
N HIS A 141 -11.10 -4.21 -21.26
CA HIS A 141 -11.57 -5.46 -20.68
C HIS A 141 -11.03 -5.70 -19.26
N ASP A 142 -9.89 -5.11 -18.91
CA ASP A 142 -9.27 -5.25 -17.58
C ASP A 142 -9.62 -4.07 -16.64
N GLY A 143 -10.64 -3.27 -17.02
CA GLY A 143 -11.15 -2.15 -16.22
C GLY A 143 -10.68 -0.76 -16.65
N GLY A 144 -10.05 -0.65 -17.83
CA GLY A 144 -9.67 0.62 -18.45
C GLY A 144 -10.87 1.42 -18.98
N ASP A 145 -12.03 0.80 -19.11
CA ASP A 145 -13.31 1.45 -19.42
C ASP A 145 -14.28 1.28 -18.24
N SER A 146 -14.69 2.40 -17.64
CA SER A 146 -15.71 2.46 -16.58
C SER A 146 -17.01 3.15 -17.01
N SER A 147 -17.23 3.34 -18.31
CA SER A 147 -18.35 4.11 -18.86
C SER A 147 -19.72 3.60 -18.39
N ASP A 148 -19.91 2.28 -18.29
CA ASP A 148 -21.14 1.64 -17.82
C ASP A 148 -21.50 1.97 -16.36
N VAL A 149 -20.52 2.33 -15.54
CA VAL A 149 -20.70 2.63 -14.10
C VAL A 149 -20.32 4.07 -13.74
N GLN A 150 -19.99 4.92 -14.72
CA GLN A 150 -19.44 6.25 -14.51
C GLN A 150 -20.36 7.20 -13.72
N GLU A 151 -21.68 7.00 -13.82
CA GLU A 151 -22.67 7.76 -13.05
C GLU A 151 -22.75 7.32 -11.58
N GLN A 152 -22.34 6.09 -11.27
CA GLN A 152 -22.31 5.52 -9.92
C GLN A 152 -21.01 5.84 -9.19
N LEU A 153 -19.91 6.08 -9.92
CA LEU A 153 -18.60 6.44 -9.38
C LEU A 153 -18.55 7.91 -8.94
N VAL A 154 -19.35 8.23 -7.92
CA VAL A 154 -19.48 9.53 -7.27
C VAL A 154 -19.20 9.41 -5.78
N ALA A 155 -18.50 10.40 -5.21
CA ALA A 155 -18.07 10.36 -3.81
C ALA A 155 -17.31 9.07 -3.44
N VAL A 156 -16.45 8.59 -4.34
CA VAL A 156 -15.55 7.45 -4.08
C VAL A 156 -14.56 7.84 -2.99
N GLU A 157 -14.34 6.92 -2.05
CA GLU A 157 -13.37 7.08 -0.95
C GLU A 157 -12.17 6.15 -1.07
N GLN A 158 -12.36 4.92 -1.57
CA GLN A 158 -11.29 3.95 -1.79
C GLN A 158 -11.53 3.21 -3.10
N ILE A 159 -10.46 2.96 -3.85
CA ILE A 159 -10.42 2.00 -4.94
C ILE A 159 -9.53 0.82 -4.53
N GLN A 160 -9.97 -0.40 -4.79
CA GLN A 160 -9.19 -1.62 -4.67
C GLN A 160 -9.11 -2.30 -6.04
N ALA A 161 -7.92 -2.76 -6.43
CA ALA A 161 -7.70 -3.47 -7.69
C ALA A 161 -7.46 -4.97 -7.45
N ALA A 162 -8.05 -5.81 -8.30
CA ALA A 162 -7.61 -7.17 -8.59
C ALA A 162 -6.86 -7.16 -9.94
N GLU A 163 -6.35 -8.30 -10.43
CA GLU A 163 -5.56 -8.31 -11.68
C GLU A 163 -6.28 -7.71 -12.89
N ARG A 164 -7.61 -7.84 -12.96
CA ARG A 164 -8.38 -7.50 -14.17
C ARG A 164 -9.68 -6.75 -13.86
N ALA A 165 -9.84 -6.28 -12.63
CA ALA A 165 -11.07 -5.66 -12.15
C ALA A 165 -10.79 -4.68 -11.02
N PHE A 166 -11.76 -3.79 -10.78
CA PHE A 166 -11.71 -2.82 -9.70
C PHE A 166 -13.00 -2.83 -8.89
N ALA A 167 -12.87 -2.46 -7.63
CA ALA A 167 -13.97 -2.20 -6.72
C ALA A 167 -13.77 -0.85 -6.03
N ALA A 168 -14.77 0.02 -6.10
CA ALA A 168 -14.79 1.32 -5.43
C ALA A 168 -15.76 1.31 -4.25
N ARG A 169 -15.28 1.69 -3.06
CA ARG A 169 -16.14 2.03 -1.92
C ARG A 169 -16.54 3.51 -2.01
N LEU A 170 -17.84 3.79 -1.96
CA LEU A 170 -18.40 5.13 -1.91
C LEU A 170 -18.53 5.63 -0.46
N ALA A 171 -18.67 6.94 -0.28
CA ALA A 171 -18.82 7.58 1.04
C ALA A 171 -20.06 7.14 1.83
N ASP A 172 -21.07 6.59 1.17
CA ASP A 172 -22.25 5.99 1.82
C ASP A 172 -22.04 4.52 2.23
N GLY A 173 -20.83 3.98 2.02
CA GLY A 173 -20.46 2.60 2.30
C GLY A 173 -20.97 1.59 1.28
N SER A 174 -21.54 2.02 0.15
CA SER A 174 -21.86 1.12 -0.97
C SER A 174 -20.64 0.83 -1.85
N VAL A 175 -20.70 -0.23 -2.65
CA VAL A 175 -19.60 -0.64 -3.54
C VAL A 175 -20.05 -0.70 -4.99
N VAL A 176 -19.21 -0.18 -5.89
CA VAL A 176 -19.36 -0.25 -7.34
C VAL A 176 -18.18 -1.01 -7.92
N THR A 177 -18.42 -1.92 -8.85
CA THR A 177 -17.37 -2.76 -9.48
C THR A 177 -17.37 -2.60 -11.00
N TRP A 178 -16.22 -2.81 -11.63
CA TRP A 178 -16.06 -2.81 -13.09
C TRP A 178 -14.80 -3.60 -13.52
N GLY A 179 -14.69 -3.88 -14.82
CA GLY A 179 -13.62 -4.70 -15.41
C GLY A 179 -14.09 -6.11 -15.79
N ASP A 180 -13.17 -7.09 -15.79
CA ASP A 180 -13.51 -8.47 -16.15
C ASP A 180 -14.50 -9.06 -15.12
N LYS A 181 -15.70 -9.39 -15.60
CA LYS A 181 -16.76 -10.01 -14.80
C LYS A 181 -16.34 -11.29 -14.07
N TYR A 182 -15.43 -12.07 -14.64
CA TYR A 182 -14.92 -13.30 -14.02
C TYR A 182 -13.87 -13.03 -12.95
N ALA A 183 -13.23 -11.86 -12.98
CA ALA A 183 -12.25 -11.40 -12.00
C ALA A 183 -12.85 -10.50 -10.90
N GLY A 184 -14.19 -10.44 -10.81
CA GLY A 184 -14.89 -9.62 -9.80
C GLY A 184 -15.34 -8.24 -10.27
N GLY A 185 -15.26 -7.96 -11.57
CA GLY A 185 -15.82 -6.75 -12.19
C GLY A 185 -17.36 -6.72 -12.26
N ASP A 186 -18.03 -7.81 -11.87
CA ASP A 186 -19.49 -7.89 -11.72
C ASP A 186 -19.86 -8.36 -10.30
N SER A 187 -20.38 -7.44 -9.49
CA SER A 187 -20.90 -7.70 -8.13
C SER A 187 -22.43 -7.86 -8.08
N GLY A 188 -23.12 -7.96 -9.22
CA GLY A 188 -24.59 -7.93 -9.30
C GLY A 188 -25.29 -8.96 -8.41
N ALA A 189 -24.73 -10.16 -8.29
CA ALA A 189 -25.28 -11.24 -7.46
C ALA A 189 -25.26 -10.94 -5.94
N VAL A 190 -24.35 -10.06 -5.49
CA VAL A 190 -24.19 -9.69 -4.08
C VAL A 190 -24.43 -8.20 -3.81
N GLN A 191 -24.86 -7.43 -4.81
CA GLN A 191 -24.98 -5.97 -4.75
C GLN A 191 -25.88 -5.48 -3.59
N SER A 192 -26.92 -6.24 -3.23
CA SER A 192 -27.79 -5.91 -2.11
C SER A 192 -27.12 -6.00 -0.73
N GLN A 193 -26.02 -6.77 -0.63
CA GLN A 193 -25.24 -6.99 0.59
C GLN A 193 -24.06 -6.01 0.69
N LEU A 194 -23.63 -5.39 -0.41
CA LEU A 194 -22.53 -4.43 -0.47
C LEU A 194 -22.97 -3.02 -0.02
N ARG A 195 -23.38 -2.94 1.25
CA ARG A 195 -23.78 -1.72 1.94
C ARG A 195 -23.09 -1.66 3.30
N GLN A 196 -22.77 -0.45 3.77
CA GLN A 196 -22.02 -0.24 5.00
C GLN A 196 -20.70 -1.03 4.99
N VAL A 197 -20.03 -1.06 3.84
CA VAL A 197 -18.70 -1.66 3.69
C VAL A 197 -17.70 -0.71 4.31
N LEU A 198 -16.83 -1.25 5.17
CA LEU A 198 -15.71 -0.52 5.77
C LEU A 198 -14.46 -0.64 4.91
N GLU A 199 -14.16 -1.84 4.42
CA GLU A 199 -12.91 -2.14 3.75
C GLU A 199 -13.12 -3.19 2.65
N ILE A 200 -12.34 -3.09 1.58
CA ILE A 200 -12.30 -4.06 0.48
C ILE A 200 -10.88 -4.59 0.36
N GLN A 201 -10.74 -5.91 0.31
CA GLN A 201 -9.51 -6.61 0.01
C GLN A 201 -9.67 -7.41 -1.27
N SER A 202 -8.58 -7.63 -2.00
CA SER A 202 -8.56 -8.39 -3.25
C SER A 202 -7.57 -9.54 -3.19
N SER A 203 -7.95 -10.66 -3.77
CA SER A 203 -7.04 -11.69 -4.25
C SER A 203 -6.74 -11.42 -5.73
N ARG A 204 -6.10 -12.37 -6.43
CA ARG A 204 -5.78 -12.23 -7.85
C ARG A 204 -7.03 -11.95 -8.71
N LEU A 205 -8.12 -12.66 -8.47
CA LEU A 205 -9.34 -12.62 -9.31
C LEU A 205 -10.66 -12.52 -8.50
N ALA A 206 -10.59 -12.13 -7.22
CA ALA A 206 -11.75 -11.98 -6.37
C ALA A 206 -11.60 -10.86 -5.35
N PHE A 207 -12.72 -10.50 -4.72
CA PHE A 207 -12.78 -9.48 -3.68
C PHE A 207 -13.51 -9.99 -2.44
N ALA A 208 -13.14 -9.42 -1.29
CA ALA A 208 -13.81 -9.59 -0.02
C ALA A 208 -14.04 -8.21 0.62
N ALA A 209 -15.29 -7.92 1.00
CA ALA A 209 -15.68 -6.71 1.69
C ALA A 209 -16.00 -7.00 3.16
N ILE A 210 -15.39 -6.23 4.07
CA ILE A 210 -15.72 -6.22 5.50
C ILE A 210 -16.81 -5.17 5.72
N ARG A 211 -17.92 -5.55 6.34
CA ARG A 211 -19.04 -4.64 6.66
C ARG A 211 -18.93 -4.09 8.09
N GLU A 212 -19.64 -3.01 8.37
CA GLU A 212 -19.71 -2.36 9.70
C GLU A 212 -20.13 -3.30 10.83
N ASP A 213 -20.95 -4.32 10.51
CA ASP A 213 -21.38 -5.34 11.47
C ASP A 213 -20.35 -6.48 11.66
N GLY A 214 -19.18 -6.37 11.03
CA GLY A 214 -18.11 -7.37 11.07
C GLY A 214 -18.38 -8.61 10.23
N SER A 215 -19.44 -8.62 9.41
CA SER A 215 -19.68 -9.68 8.42
C SER A 215 -18.85 -9.46 7.14
N VAL A 216 -18.66 -10.53 6.36
CA VAL A 216 -17.89 -10.50 5.11
C VAL A 216 -18.76 -10.90 3.93
N VAL A 217 -18.63 -10.16 2.83
CA VAL A 217 -19.24 -10.45 1.53
C VAL A 217 -18.13 -10.68 0.51
N THR A 218 -18.20 -11.76 -0.27
CA THR A 218 -17.21 -12.08 -1.29
C THR A 218 -17.84 -12.20 -2.67
N TRP A 219 -17.07 -11.89 -3.72
CA TRP A 219 -17.46 -12.06 -5.12
C TRP A 219 -16.23 -12.19 -6.02
N GLY A 220 -16.44 -12.56 -7.28
CA GLY A 220 -15.37 -12.86 -8.25
C GLY A 220 -15.18 -14.35 -8.46
N HIS A 221 -13.99 -14.76 -8.91
CA HIS A 221 -13.75 -16.16 -9.29
C HIS A 221 -13.81 -17.10 -8.07
N PRO A 222 -14.64 -18.17 -8.09
CA PRO A 222 -14.77 -19.08 -6.95
C PRO A 222 -13.45 -19.72 -6.51
N ASP A 223 -12.64 -20.18 -7.48
CA ASP A 223 -11.33 -20.79 -7.20
C ASP A 223 -10.27 -19.79 -6.70
N TYR A 224 -10.53 -18.49 -6.73
CA TYR A 224 -9.64 -17.47 -6.16
C TYR A 224 -10.27 -16.79 -4.95
N ALA A 225 -11.08 -17.55 -4.19
CA ALA A 225 -11.75 -17.14 -2.96
C ALA A 225 -12.95 -16.17 -3.12
N GLY A 226 -13.54 -16.12 -4.32
CA GLY A 226 -14.79 -15.40 -4.56
C GLY A 226 -16.02 -15.98 -3.84
N ASP A 227 -15.96 -17.24 -3.38
CA ASP A 227 -17.03 -17.88 -2.61
C ASP A 227 -16.61 -18.20 -1.15
N SER A 228 -17.16 -17.44 -0.21
CA SER A 228 -17.03 -17.66 1.24
C SER A 228 -18.18 -18.46 1.84
N GLY A 229 -19.14 -18.92 1.04
CA GLY A 229 -20.31 -19.71 1.46
C GLY A 229 -19.99 -20.83 2.46
N PRO A 230 -18.96 -21.68 2.22
CA PRO A 230 -18.59 -22.76 3.12
C PRO A 230 -18.15 -22.36 4.53
N VAL A 231 -17.74 -21.10 4.74
CA VAL A 231 -17.24 -20.59 6.03
C VAL A 231 -18.04 -19.40 6.57
N ARG A 232 -19.12 -19.00 5.89
CA ARG A 232 -19.91 -17.78 6.17
C ARG A 232 -20.32 -17.64 7.63
N GLU A 233 -20.75 -18.74 8.26
CA GLU A 233 -21.20 -18.73 9.66
C GLU A 233 -20.07 -18.42 10.66
N ARG A 234 -18.81 -18.58 10.25
CA ARG A 234 -17.62 -18.30 11.06
C ARG A 234 -17.06 -16.88 10.83
N LEU A 235 -17.50 -16.19 9.78
CA LEU A 235 -17.05 -14.85 9.41
C LEU A 235 -17.92 -13.78 10.09
N GLN A 236 -17.81 -13.69 11.42
CA GLN A 236 -18.56 -12.76 12.27
C GLN A 236 -17.61 -12.01 13.21
N GLY A 237 -17.64 -10.68 13.21
CA GLY A 237 -16.67 -9.87 13.95
C GLY A 237 -15.29 -9.92 13.31
N VAL A 238 -15.23 -9.88 11.97
CA VAL A 238 -13.97 -9.80 11.21
C VAL A 238 -13.44 -8.38 11.29
N ARG A 239 -12.19 -8.22 11.72
CA ARG A 239 -11.52 -6.92 11.82
C ARG A 239 -10.45 -6.68 10.76
N GLN A 240 -9.95 -7.75 10.14
CA GLN A 240 -8.91 -7.67 9.11
C GLN A 240 -9.01 -8.89 8.19
N ILE A 241 -8.74 -8.69 6.90
CA ILE A 241 -8.53 -9.76 5.92
C ILE A 241 -7.14 -9.60 5.32
N GLN A 242 -6.44 -10.71 5.14
CA GLN A 242 -5.22 -10.79 4.33
C GLN A 242 -5.46 -11.72 3.16
N ALA A 243 -4.83 -11.43 2.03
CA ALA A 243 -5.01 -12.15 0.78
C ALA A 243 -3.68 -12.74 0.30
N SER A 244 -3.73 -13.99 -0.17
CA SER A 244 -2.74 -14.53 -1.10
C SER A 244 -3.32 -14.43 -2.51
N TRP A 245 -2.67 -15.02 -3.52
CA TRP A 245 -3.20 -15.00 -4.89
C TRP A 245 -4.57 -15.67 -5.02
N GLY A 246 -4.80 -16.79 -4.32
CA GLY A 246 -6.01 -17.61 -4.47
C GLY A 246 -6.83 -17.81 -3.19
N ALA A 247 -6.43 -17.20 -2.07
CA ALA A 247 -7.08 -17.40 -0.79
C ALA A 247 -7.17 -16.14 0.06
N PHE A 248 -8.06 -16.16 1.04
CA PHE A 248 -8.16 -15.15 2.09
C PHE A 248 -8.03 -15.78 3.47
N ALA A 249 -7.46 -15.01 4.39
CA ALA A 249 -7.42 -15.28 5.83
C ALA A 249 -8.02 -14.09 6.59
N ALA A 250 -9.17 -14.30 7.23
CA ALA A 250 -9.82 -13.32 8.09
C ALA A 250 -9.35 -13.48 9.54
N LEU A 251 -8.97 -12.37 10.16
CA LEU A 251 -8.71 -12.26 11.59
C LEU A 251 -9.94 -11.68 12.29
N LEU A 252 -10.48 -12.44 13.24
CA LEU A 252 -11.65 -12.07 14.03
C LEU A 252 -11.23 -11.24 15.27
N ASP A 253 -12.16 -10.48 15.83
CA ASP A 253 -11.98 -9.75 17.10
C ASP A 253 -11.64 -10.67 18.27
N SER A 254 -12.04 -11.94 18.19
CA SER A 254 -11.68 -12.99 19.15
C SER A 254 -10.23 -13.46 19.06
N GLY A 255 -9.46 -12.99 18.06
CA GLY A 255 -8.11 -13.47 17.77
C GLY A 255 -8.07 -14.82 17.05
N ILE A 256 -9.20 -15.32 16.56
CA ILE A 256 -9.30 -16.55 15.76
C ILE A 256 -9.12 -16.22 14.27
N VAL A 257 -8.48 -17.13 13.52
CA VAL A 257 -8.34 -17.02 12.06
C VAL A 257 -9.31 -17.96 11.34
N VAL A 258 -9.96 -17.44 10.29
CA VAL A 258 -10.81 -18.19 9.38
C VAL A 258 -10.29 -18.02 7.95
N THR A 259 -10.04 -19.13 7.25
CA THR A 259 -9.52 -19.13 5.88
C THR A 259 -10.53 -19.71 4.90
N TRP A 260 -10.48 -19.26 3.65
CA TRP A 260 -11.21 -19.83 2.52
C TRP A 260 -10.50 -19.52 1.20
N GLY A 261 -10.94 -20.19 0.13
CA GLY A 261 -10.30 -20.14 -1.19
C GLY A 261 -9.56 -21.44 -1.52
N ASP A 262 -8.65 -21.36 -2.48
CA ASP A 262 -7.89 -22.52 -2.94
C ASP A 262 -6.88 -22.98 -1.87
N ARG A 263 -6.84 -24.31 -1.64
CA ARG A 263 -5.96 -24.94 -0.66
C ARG A 263 -4.48 -24.73 -0.98
N ASP A 264 -4.12 -24.72 -2.27
CA ASP A 264 -2.75 -24.60 -2.77
C ASP A 264 -2.24 -23.15 -2.65
N TYR A 265 -3.13 -22.24 -2.24
CA TYR A 265 -2.83 -20.84 -1.93
C TYR A 265 -3.08 -20.50 -0.45
N GLY A 266 -3.30 -21.49 0.42
CA GLY A 266 -3.51 -21.29 1.86
C GLY A 266 -4.97 -21.13 2.31
N GLY A 267 -5.94 -21.45 1.45
CA GLY A 267 -7.36 -21.43 1.77
C GLY A 267 -7.80 -22.46 2.82
N ASP A 268 -6.99 -23.49 3.09
CA ASP A 268 -7.28 -24.53 4.09
C ASP A 268 -6.30 -24.54 5.26
N SER A 269 -6.74 -23.98 6.40
CA SER A 269 -6.00 -23.96 7.66
C SER A 269 -6.38 -25.08 8.65
N ARG A 270 -7.15 -26.10 8.22
CA ARG A 270 -7.66 -27.15 9.14
C ARG A 270 -6.56 -27.85 9.95
N ALA A 271 -5.41 -28.10 9.34
CA ALA A 271 -4.29 -28.80 9.98
C ALA A 271 -3.67 -28.01 11.15
N VAL A 272 -3.75 -26.67 11.13
CA VAL A 272 -3.16 -25.79 12.15
C VAL A 272 -4.22 -25.04 12.96
N ARG A 273 -5.51 -25.35 12.75
CA ARG A 273 -6.64 -24.59 13.33
C ARG A 273 -6.56 -24.40 14.84
N SER A 274 -6.15 -25.43 15.60
CA SER A 274 -6.03 -25.34 17.07
C SER A 274 -4.87 -24.48 17.55
N GLN A 275 -4.02 -24.01 16.64
CA GLN A 275 -2.90 -23.10 16.92
C GLN A 275 -3.21 -21.66 16.48
N LEU A 276 -4.29 -21.44 15.72
CA LEU A 276 -4.70 -20.13 15.19
C LEU A 276 -5.68 -19.44 16.14
N GLU A 277 -5.26 -19.31 17.39
CA GLU A 277 -5.97 -18.62 18.48
C GLU A 277 -5.05 -17.55 19.07
N ASN A 278 -5.60 -16.43 19.53
CA ASN A 278 -4.83 -15.27 20.00
C ASN A 278 -3.83 -14.77 18.93
N VAL A 279 -4.27 -14.70 17.68
CA VAL A 279 -3.48 -14.15 16.58
C VAL A 279 -3.54 -12.63 16.62
N ARG A 280 -2.36 -12.00 16.62
CA ARG A 280 -2.20 -10.54 16.60
C ARG A 280 -2.16 -10.00 15.18
N GLN A 281 -1.46 -10.69 14.29
CA GLN A 281 -1.19 -10.29 12.91
C GLN A 281 -1.13 -11.50 11.98
N ILE A 282 -1.58 -11.33 10.74
CA ILE A 282 -1.38 -12.27 9.64
C ILE A 282 -0.53 -11.58 8.57
N GLN A 283 0.41 -12.30 7.99
CA GLN A 283 1.17 -11.91 6.81
C GLN A 283 0.94 -12.97 5.72
N ALA A 284 0.79 -12.55 4.47
CA ALA A 284 0.60 -13.43 3.32
C ALA A 284 1.74 -13.27 2.32
N ASP A 285 2.15 -14.37 1.69
CA ASP A 285 2.87 -14.35 0.42
C ASP A 285 1.90 -14.76 -0.72
N ARG A 286 2.40 -15.13 -1.90
CA ARG A 286 1.53 -15.50 -3.03
C ARG A 286 0.74 -16.80 -2.79
N HIS A 287 1.23 -17.75 -1.99
CA HIS A 287 0.65 -19.10 -1.83
C HIS A 287 0.49 -19.58 -0.37
N ALA A 288 0.93 -18.81 0.61
CA ALA A 288 0.99 -19.18 2.01
C ALA A 288 0.76 -17.99 2.93
N PHE A 289 0.50 -18.31 4.19
CA PHE A 289 0.28 -17.34 5.25
C PHE A 289 1.13 -17.69 6.48
N ALA A 290 1.49 -16.65 7.23
CA ALA A 290 2.10 -16.75 8.55
C ALA A 290 1.31 -15.88 9.54
N ALA A 291 0.86 -16.48 10.64
CA ALA A 291 0.23 -15.79 11.75
C ALA A 291 1.23 -15.59 12.90
N VAL A 292 1.30 -14.37 13.42
CA VAL A 292 2.03 -14.03 14.65
C VAL A 292 1.04 -14.01 15.81
N LEU A 293 1.29 -14.86 16.80
CA LEU A 293 0.47 -14.97 18.00
C LEU A 293 0.84 -13.86 19.02
N GLU A 294 -0.06 -13.57 19.96
CA GLU A 294 0.19 -12.62 21.06
C GLU A 294 1.39 -13.01 21.94
N ASP A 295 1.72 -14.30 22.02
CA ASP A 295 2.89 -14.80 22.74
C ASP A 295 4.20 -14.77 21.92
N GLY A 296 4.17 -14.21 20.71
CA GLY A 296 5.33 -14.07 19.82
C GLY A 296 5.72 -15.36 19.08
N ARG A 297 4.93 -16.44 19.15
CA ARG A 297 5.11 -17.60 18.26
C ARG A 297 4.55 -17.33 16.87
N VAL A 298 5.03 -18.10 15.89
CA VAL A 298 4.54 -18.05 14.51
C VAL A 298 3.94 -19.39 14.10
N VAL A 299 2.81 -19.35 13.40
CA VAL A 299 2.17 -20.51 12.78
C VAL A 299 1.99 -20.21 11.30
N ALA A 300 2.50 -21.08 10.43
CA ALA A 300 2.34 -20.94 8.97
C ALA A 300 1.47 -22.06 8.38
N TRP A 301 0.81 -21.77 7.26
CA TRP A 301 0.01 -22.71 6.47
C TRP A 301 -0.05 -22.30 5.01
N GLY A 302 -0.40 -23.23 4.12
CA GLY A 302 -0.45 -23.02 2.67
C GLY A 302 0.53 -23.92 1.93
N ASP A 303 0.99 -23.47 0.76
CA ASP A 303 1.95 -24.25 -0.04
C ASP A 303 3.26 -24.50 0.72
N GLN A 304 3.75 -25.75 0.64
CA GLN A 304 4.95 -26.15 1.38
C GLN A 304 6.23 -25.51 0.83
N GLY A 305 6.33 -25.34 -0.50
CA GLY A 305 7.48 -24.69 -1.14
C GLY A 305 7.57 -23.22 -0.77
N CYS A 306 6.41 -22.58 -0.60
CA CYS A 306 6.29 -21.18 -0.21
C CYS A 306 6.29 -20.95 1.31
N GLY A 307 6.80 -21.89 2.11
CA GLY A 307 6.90 -21.69 3.57
C GLY A 307 5.60 -21.87 4.35
N GLY A 308 4.53 -22.38 3.72
CA GLY A 308 3.30 -22.82 4.37
C GLY A 308 3.46 -24.05 5.28
N ARG A 309 4.66 -24.64 5.34
CA ARG A 309 5.03 -25.62 6.37
C ARG A 309 6.42 -25.34 6.93
N VAL A 310 6.47 -24.95 8.20
CA VAL A 310 7.74 -24.70 8.91
C VAL A 310 8.34 -26.01 9.42
N HIS A 311 9.62 -26.23 9.16
CA HIS A 311 10.37 -27.37 9.69
C HIS A 311 10.63 -27.22 11.20
N GLU A 312 10.64 -28.33 11.97
CA GLU A 312 10.75 -28.27 13.45
C GLU A 312 11.97 -27.51 13.98
N GLY A 313 13.09 -27.56 13.27
CA GLY A 313 14.30 -26.79 13.62
C GLY A 313 14.00 -25.29 13.66
N ILE A 314 13.42 -24.77 12.59
CA ILE A 314 13.04 -23.36 12.44
C ILE A 314 11.89 -23.01 13.40
N GLN A 315 10.92 -23.91 13.59
CA GLN A 315 9.78 -23.68 14.48
C GLN A 315 10.22 -23.41 15.94
N ARG A 316 11.34 -24.00 16.39
CA ARG A 316 11.91 -23.75 17.73
C ARG A 316 12.52 -22.35 17.86
N GLU A 317 12.93 -21.75 16.74
CA GLU A 317 13.54 -20.42 16.67
C GLU A 317 12.48 -19.31 16.50
N LEU A 318 11.31 -19.62 15.93
CA LEU A 318 10.17 -18.69 15.78
C LEU A 318 9.44 -18.43 17.11
N ARG A 319 10.14 -17.77 18.03
CA ARG A 319 9.66 -17.30 19.34
C ARG A 319 10.10 -15.86 19.57
N ASP A 320 9.31 -15.13 20.36
CA ASP A 320 9.52 -13.69 20.60
C ASP A 320 9.58 -12.87 19.29
N VAL A 321 8.79 -13.27 18.29
CA VAL A 321 8.72 -12.61 16.98
C VAL A 321 7.93 -11.31 17.12
N GLU A 322 8.54 -10.20 16.68
CA GLU A 322 7.91 -8.88 16.71
C GLU A 322 7.26 -8.53 15.36
N GLN A 323 7.91 -8.92 14.26
CA GLN A 323 7.50 -8.62 12.89
C GLN A 323 7.77 -9.81 11.97
N VAL A 324 6.85 -10.05 11.03
CA VAL A 324 7.07 -10.93 9.87
C VAL A 324 6.92 -10.10 8.60
N GLN A 325 7.77 -10.35 7.62
CA GLN A 325 7.64 -9.85 6.25
C GLN A 325 7.65 -11.03 5.29
N SER A 326 7.02 -10.86 4.14
CA SER A 326 6.97 -11.84 3.07
C SER A 326 7.51 -11.26 1.77
N SER A 327 8.28 -12.07 1.06
CA SER A 327 8.46 -11.93 -0.38
C SER A 327 7.36 -12.73 -1.09
N ASP A 328 7.49 -13.04 -2.38
CA ASP A 328 6.48 -13.78 -3.13
C ASP A 328 6.28 -15.22 -2.63
N PHE A 329 7.34 -15.88 -2.18
CA PHE A 329 7.34 -17.31 -1.83
C PHE A 329 8.12 -17.63 -0.55
N ALA A 330 8.46 -16.62 0.25
CA ALA A 330 9.22 -16.81 1.48
C ALA A 330 8.88 -15.78 2.55
N PHE A 331 9.30 -16.09 3.78
CA PHE A 331 9.10 -15.24 4.95
C PHE A 331 10.40 -14.98 5.69
N ALA A 332 10.47 -13.80 6.30
CA ALA A 332 11.48 -13.42 7.27
C ALA A 332 10.81 -12.90 8.54
N ALA A 333 11.20 -13.45 9.69
CA ALA A 333 10.75 -13.02 11.01
C ALA A 333 11.88 -12.28 11.74
N LEU A 334 11.57 -11.08 12.23
CA LEU A 334 12.42 -10.32 13.15
C LEU A 334 12.00 -10.62 14.59
N ARG A 335 12.94 -11.12 15.38
CA ARG A 335 12.76 -11.40 16.81
C ARG A 335 13.13 -10.18 17.66
N ARG A 336 12.57 -10.11 18.86
CA ARG A 336 12.81 -9.04 19.84
C ARG A 336 14.27 -8.84 20.24
N ASP A 337 15.09 -9.88 20.13
CA ASP A 337 16.53 -9.82 20.38
C ASP A 337 17.35 -9.27 19.19
N GLY A 338 16.67 -8.89 18.10
CA GLY A 338 17.28 -8.38 16.87
C GLY A 338 17.86 -9.48 15.97
N SER A 339 17.58 -10.75 16.24
CA SER A 339 17.90 -11.86 15.32
C SER A 339 16.80 -12.05 14.28
N VAL A 340 17.18 -12.63 13.13
CA VAL A 340 16.27 -12.90 12.01
C VAL A 340 16.22 -14.41 11.76
N VAL A 341 15.01 -14.91 11.50
CA VAL A 341 14.74 -16.31 11.13
C VAL A 341 13.99 -16.30 9.80
N THR A 342 14.46 -17.06 8.82
CA THR A 342 13.86 -17.13 7.48
C THR A 342 13.37 -18.54 7.16
N TRP A 343 12.32 -18.65 6.34
CA TRP A 343 11.82 -19.92 5.81
C TRP A 343 11.03 -19.71 4.51
N GLY A 344 10.77 -20.80 3.79
CA GLY A 344 10.12 -20.78 2.47
C GLY A 344 11.12 -21.03 1.35
N ASP A 345 10.83 -20.51 0.16
CA ASP A 345 11.68 -20.71 -1.01
C ASP A 345 13.04 -20.04 -0.83
N GLN A 346 14.12 -20.77 -1.11
CA GLN A 346 15.48 -20.32 -0.87
C GLN A 346 15.89 -19.19 -1.82
N GLU A 347 15.42 -19.24 -3.08
CA GLU A 347 15.75 -18.23 -4.10
C GLU A 347 15.05 -16.90 -3.79
N TYR A 348 13.91 -16.93 -3.11
CA TYR A 348 13.09 -15.76 -2.79
C TYR A 348 13.34 -15.19 -1.38
N GLY A 349 14.47 -15.53 -0.75
CA GLY A 349 14.85 -14.99 0.57
C GLY A 349 14.50 -15.87 1.77
N GLY A 350 14.04 -17.10 1.55
CA GLY A 350 13.77 -18.10 2.59
C GLY A 350 15.04 -18.67 3.24
N ASP A 351 16.22 -18.46 2.63
CA ASP A 351 17.52 -18.87 3.18
C ASP A 351 18.46 -17.69 3.40
N SER A 352 18.73 -17.38 4.67
CA SER A 352 19.64 -16.33 5.11
C SER A 352 20.99 -16.85 5.63
N ARG A 353 21.27 -18.16 5.52
CA ARG A 353 22.47 -18.80 6.12
C ARG A 353 23.78 -18.16 5.66
N ALA A 354 23.86 -17.73 4.40
CA ALA A 354 25.05 -17.08 3.84
C ALA A 354 25.37 -15.71 4.50
N VAL A 355 24.37 -15.06 5.09
CA VAL A 355 24.51 -13.73 5.72
C VAL A 355 24.21 -13.75 7.22
N GLN A 356 24.00 -14.92 7.83
CA GLN A 356 23.59 -15.06 9.23
C GLN A 356 24.53 -14.36 10.23
N GLU A 357 25.84 -14.40 9.98
CA GLU A 357 26.84 -13.74 10.83
C GLU A 357 26.73 -12.21 10.81
N GLN A 358 26.15 -11.66 9.75
CA GLN A 358 25.93 -10.21 9.58
C GLN A 358 24.58 -9.75 10.17
N LEU A 359 23.60 -10.66 10.30
CA LEU A 359 22.25 -10.39 10.82
C LEU A 359 22.23 -10.32 12.36
N GLN A 360 22.99 -9.37 12.90
CA GLN A 360 23.09 -9.12 14.33
C GLN A 360 22.52 -7.74 14.67
N GLN A 361 21.66 -7.66 15.69
CA GLN A 361 21.03 -6.41 16.14
C GLN A 361 20.21 -5.73 15.03
N VAL A 362 19.45 -6.52 14.27
CA VAL A 362 18.53 -6.02 13.24
C VAL A 362 17.42 -5.21 13.90
N LYS A 363 17.10 -4.05 13.33
CA LYS A 363 16.01 -3.17 13.79
C LYS A 363 14.76 -3.24 12.91
N GLN A 364 14.95 -3.51 11.63
CA GLN A 364 13.88 -3.53 10.65
C GLN A 364 14.23 -4.53 9.55
N ILE A 365 13.20 -5.23 9.06
CA ILE A 365 13.26 -6.02 7.83
C ILE A 365 12.23 -5.49 6.83
N GLN A 366 12.55 -5.58 5.54
CA GLN A 366 11.69 -5.23 4.41
C GLN A 366 11.89 -6.26 3.29
N ALA A 367 10.85 -6.55 2.53
CA ALA A 367 10.89 -7.53 1.45
C ALA A 367 10.39 -6.93 0.13
N SER A 368 11.06 -7.27 -0.97
CA SER A 368 10.58 -7.16 -2.35
C SER A 368 9.93 -8.48 -2.78
N ASP A 369 9.48 -8.62 -4.03
CA ASP A 369 8.92 -9.88 -4.54
C ASP A 369 9.91 -11.03 -4.41
N GLY A 370 11.21 -10.79 -4.61
CA GLY A 370 12.25 -11.83 -4.63
C GLY A 370 13.30 -11.78 -3.51
N ALA A 371 13.32 -10.73 -2.69
CA ALA A 371 14.45 -10.53 -1.79
C ALA A 371 14.08 -9.84 -0.47
N VAL A 372 15.01 -9.86 0.48
CA VAL A 372 14.85 -9.24 1.81
C VAL A 372 16.05 -8.35 2.13
N ALA A 373 15.77 -7.19 2.70
CA ALA A 373 16.74 -6.25 3.24
C ALA A 373 16.55 -6.06 4.76
N ALA A 374 17.61 -6.25 5.53
CA ALA A 374 17.65 -6.00 6.96
C ALA A 374 18.46 -4.74 7.28
N VAL A 375 17.88 -3.84 8.07
CA VAL A 375 18.55 -2.64 8.60
C VAL A 375 19.10 -2.96 9.99
N LEU A 376 20.41 -2.84 10.14
CA LEU A 376 21.13 -3.10 11.38
C LEU A 376 21.08 -1.90 12.33
N SER A 377 21.28 -2.15 13.62
CA SER A 377 21.27 -1.10 14.65
C SER A 377 22.31 0.01 14.44
N ASN A 378 23.41 -0.31 13.75
CA ASN A 378 24.49 0.61 13.38
C ASN A 378 24.21 1.39 12.08
N GLY A 379 23.04 1.21 11.47
CA GLY A 379 22.64 1.85 10.21
C GLY A 379 23.24 1.19 8.96
N GLY A 380 23.85 0.01 9.08
CA GLY A 380 24.22 -0.83 7.93
C GLY A 380 23.03 -1.60 7.39
N VAL A 381 23.15 -2.10 6.15
CA VAL A 381 22.13 -2.93 5.50
C VAL A 381 22.75 -4.25 5.05
N VAL A 382 21.99 -5.33 5.22
CA VAL A 382 22.31 -6.68 4.76
C VAL A 382 21.16 -7.15 3.89
N THR A 383 21.45 -7.69 2.71
CA THR A 383 20.44 -8.19 1.76
C THR A 383 20.69 -9.65 1.40
N TRP A 384 19.63 -10.38 1.08
CA TRP A 384 19.68 -11.75 0.57
C TRP A 384 18.40 -12.08 -0.23
N GLY A 385 18.41 -13.20 -0.95
CA GLY A 385 17.35 -13.59 -1.90
C GLY A 385 17.79 -13.37 -3.35
N ASP A 386 16.84 -13.22 -4.26
CA ASP A 386 17.09 -13.09 -5.70
C ASP A 386 17.93 -11.83 -5.99
N PRO A 387 19.13 -11.96 -6.59
CA PRO A 387 19.99 -10.82 -6.91
C PRO A 387 19.31 -9.78 -7.82
N THR A 388 18.44 -10.23 -8.73
CA THR A 388 17.72 -9.38 -9.68
C THR A 388 16.64 -8.55 -8.99
N ASP A 389 16.04 -9.06 -7.92
CA ASP A 389 15.02 -8.36 -7.12
C ASP A 389 15.61 -7.63 -5.89
N GLY A 390 16.91 -7.36 -5.89
CA GLY A 390 17.59 -6.56 -4.87
C GLY A 390 18.23 -7.37 -3.73
N GLY A 391 18.34 -8.68 -3.87
CA GLY A 391 19.05 -9.56 -2.94
C GLY A 391 20.55 -9.29 -2.87
N GLU A 392 21.12 -8.65 -3.89
CA GLU A 392 22.53 -8.25 -3.92
C GLU A 392 22.72 -6.73 -3.86
N SER A 393 23.27 -6.23 -2.74
CA SER A 393 23.58 -4.81 -2.52
C SER A 393 25.08 -4.48 -2.57
N SER A 394 25.92 -5.44 -2.95
CA SER A 394 27.40 -5.35 -2.94
C SER A 394 27.94 -4.08 -3.64
N HIS A 395 27.36 -3.72 -4.78
CA HIS A 395 27.72 -2.56 -5.60
C HIS A 395 27.43 -1.21 -4.93
N VAL A 396 26.46 -1.17 -4.02
CA VAL A 396 26.06 0.05 -3.28
C VAL A 396 26.44 -0.01 -1.80
N GLN A 397 27.02 -1.10 -1.31
CA GLN A 397 27.30 -1.34 0.11
C GLN A 397 28.11 -0.22 0.77
N ALA A 398 29.06 0.39 0.04
CA ALA A 398 29.86 1.50 0.55
C ALA A 398 29.03 2.77 0.84
N GLN A 399 27.88 2.92 0.18
CA GLN A 399 26.95 4.05 0.30
C GLN A 399 25.88 3.82 1.37
N LEU A 400 25.58 2.56 1.74
CA LEU A 400 24.56 2.19 2.74
C LEU A 400 25.09 2.37 4.17
N ARG A 401 25.26 3.63 4.60
CA ARG A 401 25.74 4.02 5.93
C ARG A 401 24.75 4.97 6.60
N ASP A 402 24.52 4.78 7.90
CA ASP A 402 23.51 5.53 8.66
C ASP A 402 22.11 5.48 8.01
N VAL A 403 21.75 4.30 7.50
CA VAL A 403 20.44 4.03 6.92
C VAL A 403 19.37 4.16 8.02
N ARG A 404 18.37 5.00 7.76
CA ARG A 404 17.25 5.26 8.67
C ARG A 404 16.03 4.43 8.32
N HIS A 405 15.76 4.30 7.03
CA HIS A 405 14.62 3.56 6.51
C HIS A 405 15.01 2.88 5.20
N VAL A 406 14.42 1.71 4.96
CA VAL A 406 14.40 1.03 3.67
C VAL A 406 12.95 0.86 3.26
N GLN A 407 12.68 0.99 1.97
CA GLN A 407 11.41 0.68 1.34
C GLN A 407 11.68 -0.22 0.14
N ALA A 408 10.75 -1.12 -0.15
CA ALA A 408 10.84 -2.05 -1.28
C ALA A 408 9.83 -1.68 -2.38
N SER A 409 10.19 -1.98 -3.62
CA SER A 409 9.27 -2.16 -4.74
C SER A 409 9.16 -3.66 -5.04
N SER A 410 8.50 -4.02 -6.15
CA SER A 410 8.44 -5.42 -6.59
C SER A 410 9.82 -6.05 -6.79
N GLY A 411 10.84 -5.33 -7.25
CA GLY A 411 12.17 -5.92 -7.51
C GLY A 411 13.35 -5.04 -7.14
N ALA A 412 13.14 -4.04 -6.29
CA ALA A 412 14.20 -3.13 -5.89
C ALA A 412 13.97 -2.60 -4.48
N PHE A 413 14.98 -1.93 -3.95
CA PHE A 413 14.92 -1.23 -2.67
C PHE A 413 15.44 0.19 -2.81
N ALA A 414 14.92 1.06 -1.94
CA ALA A 414 15.39 2.41 -1.73
C ALA A 414 15.68 2.63 -0.24
N ALA A 415 16.91 3.04 0.08
CA ALA A 415 17.32 3.41 1.44
C ALA A 415 17.38 4.94 1.59
N LEU A 416 16.77 5.46 2.65
CA LEU A 416 16.92 6.83 3.11
C LEU A 416 18.02 6.90 4.18
N LEU A 417 19.05 7.70 3.92
CA LEU A 417 20.19 7.89 4.82
C LEU A 417 19.94 9.05 5.79
N GLY A 418 20.69 9.08 6.90
CA GLY A 418 20.59 10.13 7.91
C GLY A 418 20.95 11.55 7.42
N ASP A 419 21.66 11.67 6.30
CA ASP A 419 21.94 12.95 5.64
C ASP A 419 20.82 13.39 4.68
N GLY A 420 19.75 12.60 4.56
CA GLY A 420 18.61 12.84 3.68
C GLY A 420 18.82 12.35 2.25
N SER A 421 19.98 11.80 1.91
CA SER A 421 20.20 11.20 0.58
C SER A 421 19.56 9.83 0.45
N VAL A 422 19.31 9.44 -0.80
CA VAL A 422 18.68 8.16 -1.15
C VAL A 422 19.64 7.31 -1.97
N VAL A 423 19.68 6.01 -1.67
CA VAL A 423 20.43 4.99 -2.39
C VAL A 423 19.47 3.89 -2.81
N CYS A 424 19.42 3.58 -4.11
CA CYS A 424 18.63 2.47 -4.64
C CYS A 424 19.50 1.33 -5.15
N TRP A 425 18.95 0.12 -5.14
CA TRP A 425 19.54 -1.08 -5.74
C TRP A 425 18.47 -2.10 -6.11
N GLY A 426 18.83 -3.11 -6.91
CA GLY A 426 17.91 -4.10 -7.50
C GLY A 426 17.65 -3.83 -8.99
N ALA A 427 16.55 -4.36 -9.52
CA ALA A 427 16.18 -4.24 -10.92
C ALA A 427 15.96 -2.77 -11.33
N ALA A 428 16.70 -2.31 -12.35
CA ALA A 428 16.69 -0.91 -12.76
C ALA A 428 15.31 -0.44 -13.26
N ASP A 429 14.60 -1.31 -13.98
CA ASP A 429 13.22 -1.09 -14.47
C ASP A 429 12.16 -1.15 -13.35
N ARG A 430 12.53 -1.64 -12.16
CA ARG A 430 11.67 -1.68 -10.97
C ARG A 430 12.09 -0.68 -9.88
N GLY A 431 12.92 0.30 -10.22
CA GLY A 431 13.33 1.38 -9.31
C GLY A 431 14.71 1.20 -8.64
N GLY A 432 15.49 0.19 -9.07
CA GLY A 432 16.83 -0.07 -8.58
C GLY A 432 17.89 0.95 -9.03
N ASP A 433 17.58 1.82 -9.99
CA ASP A 433 18.46 2.91 -10.43
C ASP A 433 17.80 4.29 -10.21
N CYS A 434 18.31 5.04 -9.24
CA CYS A 434 17.88 6.41 -8.95
C CYS A 434 18.86 7.48 -9.47
N SER A 435 19.83 7.13 -10.33
CA SER A 435 20.88 8.04 -10.80
C SER A 435 20.32 9.26 -11.52
N ALA A 436 19.27 9.08 -12.33
CA ALA A 436 18.62 10.14 -13.10
C ALA A 436 17.97 11.23 -12.24
N VAL A 437 17.57 10.90 -11.01
CA VAL A 437 16.88 11.82 -10.07
C VAL A 437 17.72 12.17 -8.85
N ARG A 438 18.98 11.70 -8.80
CA ARG A 438 19.86 11.79 -7.62
C ARG A 438 20.10 13.22 -7.12
N GLU A 439 20.20 14.18 -8.03
CA GLU A 439 20.38 15.60 -7.68
C GLU A 439 19.12 16.21 -7.09
N GLN A 440 17.94 15.80 -7.57
CA GLN A 440 16.64 16.25 -7.05
C GLN A 440 16.41 15.72 -5.64
N LEU A 441 16.79 14.46 -5.39
CA LEU A 441 16.71 13.80 -4.07
C LEU A 441 17.66 14.39 -3.02
N ARG A 442 18.72 15.11 -3.44
CA ARG A 442 19.66 15.79 -2.53
C ARG A 442 19.17 17.16 -2.06
N SER A 443 18.08 17.70 -2.61
CA SER A 443 17.69 19.11 -2.43
C SER A 443 16.46 19.29 -1.52
N GLN A 444 16.70 19.45 -0.22
CA GLN A 444 16.38 20.63 0.62
C GLN A 444 16.58 20.24 2.10
N GLY A 445 17.53 20.92 2.75
CA GLY A 445 18.10 20.51 4.03
C GLY A 445 17.08 20.28 5.15
N PHE A 446 17.02 19.05 5.64
CA PHE A 446 16.63 18.76 7.02
C PHE A 446 17.70 19.32 7.96
N LYS A 447 17.64 20.63 8.24
CA LYS A 447 18.26 21.16 9.45
C LYS A 447 17.40 20.71 10.63
N LEU A 448 17.82 19.60 11.24
CA LEU A 448 17.46 19.20 12.59
C LEU A 448 17.52 20.40 13.53
N TRP A 449 16.38 20.90 13.98
CA TRP A 449 16.33 21.70 15.20
C TRP A 449 16.26 20.72 16.36
N ARG A 450 17.32 20.70 17.18
CA ARG A 450 17.28 20.16 18.54
C ARG A 450 16.38 21.06 19.38
N PHE A 451 15.36 20.49 20.00
CA PHE A 451 14.94 20.82 21.36
C PHE A 451 14.61 19.53 22.10
#